data_AF-A0A379MRD3-F1
#
_entry.id   AF-A0A379MRD3-F1
#
_cell.length_a   1.000
_cell.length_b   1.000
_cell.length_c   1.000
_cell.angle_alpha   90.00
_cell.angle_beta   90.00
_cell.angle_gamma   90.00
#
_symmetry.space_group_name_H-M   'P 1'
#
loop_
_entity.id
_entity.type
_entity.pdbx_description
1 polymer ?
#
loop_
_entity_poly.entity_id
_entity_poly.type
_entity_poly.pdbx_seq_one_letter_code
_entity_poly.pdbx_strand_id
1 'polypeptide(L)'
;MDFDKAYKAKKHITDYVFSDSKGERQFAHDLDEAKEVVVYAKLPRTFQIPTPVGNYAPDWAIAMEVNGIKHIFFIAENLSVICLFSPLSVDWHLLIYED
;
A
#
# COMPACT_ATOMS: atom_id res chain seq x y z
N MET A 1 20.33 -4.77 -14.53
CA MET A 1 18.96 -4.35 -14.15
C MET A 1 18.02 -5.25 -14.93
N ASP A 2 17.27 -6.13 -14.26
CA ASP A 2 16.27 -6.98 -14.91
C ASP A 2 15.04 -6.14 -15.23
N PHE A 3 14.89 -5.73 -16.49
CA PHE A 3 13.71 -5.03 -16.97
C PHE A 3 12.44 -5.92 -16.91
N ASP A 4 12.59 -7.24 -16.79
CA ASP A 4 11.48 -8.20 -16.68
C ASP A 4 10.69 -8.08 -15.37
N LYS A 5 11.26 -7.42 -14.36
CA LYS A 5 10.64 -7.17 -13.04
C LYS A 5 9.87 -5.84 -12.97
N ALA A 6 9.92 -5.03 -14.03
CA ALA A 6 9.24 -3.75 -14.08
C ALA A 6 7.79 -3.93 -14.54
N TYR A 7 6.84 -3.57 -13.69
CA TYR A 7 5.43 -3.45 -14.03
C TYR A 7 5.11 -2.00 -14.41
N LYS A 8 4.55 -1.78 -15.59
CA LYS A 8 4.11 -0.44 -16.03
C LYS A 8 2.79 -0.10 -15.37
N ALA A 9 2.85 0.76 -14.36
CA ALA A 9 1.70 1.11 -13.54
C ALA A 9 0.99 2.38 -14.06
N LYS A 10 -0.31 2.49 -13.78
CA LYS A 10 -1.14 3.65 -14.17
C LYS A 10 -1.43 4.58 -13.01
N LYS A 11 -1.63 4.03 -11.81
CA LYS A 11 -1.97 4.79 -10.59
C LYS A 11 -0.83 4.80 -9.57
N HIS A 12 0.31 4.19 -9.88
CA HIS A 12 1.48 4.29 -9.03
C HIS A 12 2.12 5.68 -9.14
N ILE A 13 2.77 6.14 -8.08
CA ILE A 13 3.47 7.44 -8.07
C ILE A 13 4.63 7.53 -9.09
N THR A 14 5.14 6.39 -9.56
CA THR A 14 6.11 6.27 -10.66
C THR A 14 5.55 5.40 -11.78
N ASP A 15 5.99 5.66 -13.02
CA ASP A 15 5.55 4.92 -14.22
C ASP A 15 5.83 3.41 -14.16
N TYR A 16 6.82 3.02 -13.37
CA TYR A 16 7.23 1.63 -13.19
C TYR A 16 7.32 1.26 -11.72
N VAL A 17 6.76 0.10 -11.41
CA VAL A 17 6.85 -0.58 -10.12
C VAL A 17 7.82 -1.74 -10.27
N PHE A 18 8.84 -1.80 -9.41
CA PHE A 18 9.75 -2.94 -9.35
C PHE A 18 9.24 -3.94 -8.31
N SER A 19 8.72 -5.06 -8.80
CA SER A 19 8.29 -6.17 -7.96
C SER A 19 9.45 -7.14 -7.71
N ASP A 20 9.68 -7.49 -6.46
CA ASP A 20 10.65 -8.51 -6.06
C ASP A 20 10.03 -9.92 -6.14
N SER A 21 8.70 -10.01 -6.10
CA SER A 21 7.93 -11.26 -6.16
C SER A 21 6.78 -11.22 -7.18
N LYS A 22 6.28 -12.41 -7.58
CA LYS A 22 5.08 -12.52 -8.43
C LYS A 22 3.83 -11.98 -7.71
N GLY A 23 3.77 -12.11 -6.39
CA GLY A 23 2.66 -11.63 -5.57
C GLY A 23 2.56 -10.11 -5.59
N GLU A 24 3.68 -9.40 -5.39
CA GLU A 24 3.73 -7.95 -5.47
C GLU A 24 3.34 -7.40 -6.85
N ARG A 25 3.70 -8.12 -7.92
CA ARG A 25 3.31 -7.74 -9.28
C ARG A 25 1.81 -7.84 -9.49
N GLN A 26 1.19 -8.93 -9.03
CA GLN A 26 -0.25 -9.09 -9.09
C GLN A 26 -0.95 -8.04 -8.22
N PHE A 27 -0.41 -7.77 -7.03
CA PHE A 27 -0.92 -6.75 -6.14
C PHE A 27 -0.93 -5.35 -6.77
N ALA A 28 0.17 -4.93 -7.40
CA ALA A 28 0.21 -3.66 -8.13
C ALA A 28 -0.80 -3.61 -9.29
N HIS A 29 -1.02 -4.74 -9.96
CA HIS A 29 -2.03 -4.86 -11.01
C HIS A 29 -3.45 -4.68 -10.46
N ASP A 30 -3.77 -5.34 -9.36
CA ASP A 30 -5.09 -5.28 -8.72
C ASP A 30 -5.41 -3.85 -8.24
N LEU A 31 -4.40 -3.13 -7.71
CA LEU A 31 -4.51 -1.72 -7.34
C LEU A 31 -4.77 -0.80 -8.55
N ASP A 32 -4.15 -1.09 -9.70
CA ASP A 32 -4.41 -0.37 -10.94
C ASP A 32 -5.84 -0.58 -11.45
N GLU A 33 -6.42 -1.76 -11.23
CA GLU A 33 -7.80 -2.08 -11.65
C GLU A 33 -8.87 -1.56 -10.67
N ALA A 34 -8.57 -1.51 -9.36
CA ALA A 34 -9.50 -1.07 -8.32
C ALA A 34 -9.96 0.39 -8.51
N LYS A 35 -11.27 0.64 -8.59
CA LYS A 35 -11.82 1.98 -8.91
C LYS A 35 -11.66 2.97 -7.76
N GLU A 36 -11.69 2.46 -6.55
CA GLU A 36 -11.60 3.19 -5.30
C GLU A 36 -10.17 3.67 -5.06
N VAL A 37 -9.17 2.99 -5.64
CA VAL A 37 -7.76 3.40 -5.56
C VAL A 37 -7.52 4.61 -6.47
N VAL A 38 -7.08 5.69 -5.84
CA VAL A 38 -6.72 6.95 -6.52
C VAL A 38 -5.24 6.93 -6.89
N VAL A 39 -4.39 6.56 -5.94
CA VAL A 39 -2.93 6.49 -6.14
C VAL A 39 -2.31 5.52 -5.13
N TYR A 40 -1.21 4.86 -5.49
CA TYR A 40 -0.44 4.03 -4.56
C TYR A 40 1.07 4.16 -4.75
N ALA A 41 1.83 3.71 -3.76
CA ALA A 41 3.29 3.75 -3.75
C ALA A 41 3.87 2.52 -3.05
N LYS A 42 4.93 1.94 -3.62
CA LYS A 42 5.83 1.01 -2.91
C LYS A 42 6.81 1.83 -2.07
N LEU A 43 6.88 1.53 -0.78
CA LEU A 43 7.70 2.25 0.19
C LEU A 43 9.11 1.64 0.27
N PRO A 44 10.15 2.46 0.51
CA PRO A 44 11.49 1.93 0.78
C PRO A 44 11.49 1.08 2.05
N ARG A 45 12.24 -0.03 2.09
CA ARG A 45 12.38 -0.88 3.30
C ARG A 45 12.90 -0.15 4.55
N THR A 46 13.51 1.02 4.37
CA THR A 46 13.98 1.89 5.45
C THR A 46 12.88 2.78 6.05
N PHE A 47 11.71 2.82 5.42
CA PHE A 47 10.57 3.58 5.91
C PHE A 47 9.98 2.87 7.14
N GLN A 48 9.92 3.58 8.26
CA GLN A 48 9.42 3.04 9.52
C GLN A 48 8.48 4.05 10.15
N ILE A 49 7.35 3.55 10.64
CA ILE A 49 6.39 4.30 11.43
C ILE A 49 6.63 3.88 12.89
N PRO A 50 7.08 4.81 13.77
CA PRO A 50 7.20 4.51 15.18
C PRO A 50 5.81 4.33 15.78
N THR A 51 5.52 3.15 16.33
CA THR A 51 4.29 2.88 17.09
C THR A 51 4.62 2.63 18.56
N PRO A 52 3.67 2.83 19.50
CA PRO A 52 3.91 2.59 20.92
C PRO A 52 4.41 1.17 21.26
N VAL A 53 4.09 0.18 20.42
CA VAL A 53 4.44 -1.24 20.61
C VAL A 53 5.66 -1.67 19.77
N GLY A 54 6.27 -0.76 19.01
CA GLY A 54 7.44 -1.03 18.16
C GLY A 54 7.41 -0.30 16.82
N ASN A 55 8.46 -0.45 16.02
CA ASN A 55 8.48 0.13 14.67
C ASN A 55 7.69 -0.75 13.71
N TYR A 56 6.75 -0.16 13.00
CA TYR A 56 6.03 -0.79 11.90
C TYR A 56 6.66 -0.36 10.56
N ALA A 57 7.01 -1.32 9.71
CA ALA A 57 7.63 -1.06 8.41
C ALA A 57 6.69 -1.54 7.29
N PRO A 58 5.78 -0.69 6.80
CA PRO A 58 4.92 -1.05 5.68
C PRO A 58 5.69 -1.06 4.35
N ASP A 59 5.29 -1.96 3.46
CA ASP A 59 5.82 -2.09 2.10
C ASP A 59 5.04 -1.23 1.10
N TRP A 60 3.77 -0.92 1.37
CA TRP A 60 2.91 -0.16 0.45
C TRP A 60 2.13 0.94 1.18
N ALA A 61 1.89 2.04 0.46
CA ALA A 61 0.94 3.08 0.81
C ALA A 61 -0.10 3.22 -0.30
N ILE A 62 -1.38 3.23 0.05
CA ILE A 62 -2.50 3.31 -0.91
C ILE A 62 -3.43 4.42 -0.46
N ALA A 63 -3.79 5.31 -1.38
CA ALA A 63 -4.84 6.30 -1.18
C ALA A 63 -6.08 5.87 -1.95
N MET A 64 -7.19 5.71 -1.22
CA MET A 64 -8.49 5.35 -1.77
C MET A 64 -9.52 6.42 -1.47
N GLU A 65 -10.53 6.53 -2.33
CA GLU A 65 -11.70 7.38 -2.12
C GLU A 65 -12.96 6.53 -2.11
N VAL A 66 -13.67 6.53 -0.98
CA VAL A 66 -14.92 5.78 -0.79
C VAL A 66 -15.99 6.78 -0.36
N ASN A 67 -17.06 6.88 -1.15
CA ASN A 67 -18.18 7.80 -0.89
C ASN A 67 -17.76 9.28 -0.70
N GLY A 68 -16.72 9.73 -1.42
CA GLY A 68 -16.17 11.09 -1.33
C GLY A 68 -15.24 11.33 -0.14
N ILE A 69 -14.99 10.30 0.68
CA ILE A 69 -14.04 10.36 1.80
C ILE A 69 -12.72 9.72 1.37
N LYS A 70 -11.63 10.46 1.55
CA LYS A 70 -10.27 10.01 1.22
C LYS A 70 -9.63 9.31 2.41
N HIS A 71 -9.15 8.10 2.17
CA HIS A 71 -8.52 7.24 3.16
C HIS A 71 -7.13 6.82 2.69
N ILE A 72 -6.17 6.77 3.61
CA ILE A 72 -4.81 6.28 3.35
C ILE A 72 -4.60 4.97 4.09
N PHE A 73 -3.98 4.01 3.43
CA PHE A 73 -3.78 2.65 3.89
C PHE A 73 -2.29 2.34 3.81
N PHE A 74 -1.78 1.66 4.82
CA PHE A 74 -0.43 1.12 4.83
C PHE A 74 -0.51 -0.41 4.92
N ILE A 75 0.27 -1.11 4.10
CA ILE A 75 0.24 -2.58 4.02
C ILE A 75 1.66 -3.12 4.19
N ALA A 76 1.80 -4.20 4.97
CA ALA A 76 3.05 -4.93 5.13
C ALA A 76 2.91 -6.34 4.52
N GLU A 77 3.85 -6.76 3.68
CA GLU A 77 3.80 -7.99 2.85
C GLU A 77 3.72 -9.28 3.69
N ASN A 78 4.25 -9.27 4.92
CA ASN A 78 4.29 -10.45 5.79
C ASN A 78 2.97 -10.76 6.51
N LEU A 79 2.00 -9.87 6.42
CA LEU A 79 0.71 -10.01 7.05
C LEU A 79 -0.31 -9.62 5.99
N SER A 80 -1.26 -10.51 5.69
CA SER A 80 -2.45 -10.26 4.87
C SER A 80 -3.38 -9.17 5.46
N VAL A 81 -2.83 -8.28 6.28
CA VAL A 81 -3.49 -7.29 7.12
C VAL A 81 -3.32 -5.94 6.46
N ILE A 82 -4.44 -5.42 5.95
CA ILE A 82 -4.55 -4.02 5.53
C ILE A 82 -4.65 -3.16 6.79
N CYS A 83 -3.69 -2.27 7.06
CA CYS A 83 -3.79 -1.33 8.18
C CYS A 83 -4.40 -0.01 7.70
N LEU A 84 -5.57 0.35 8.23
CA LEU A 84 -6.18 1.66 7.97
C LEU A 84 -5.48 2.74 8.78
N PHE A 85 -5.04 3.80 8.11
CA PHE A 85 -4.56 5.00 8.79
C PHE A 85 -5.36 6.21 8.32
N SER A 86 -6.27 6.70 9.18
CA SER A 86 -6.90 8.00 8.96
C SER A 86 -6.05 9.08 9.65
N PRO A 87 -5.39 9.98 8.91
CA PRO A 87 -4.61 11.07 9.50
C PRO A 87 -5.47 12.10 10.27
N LEU A 88 -6.80 11.99 10.19
CA LEU A 88 -7.77 12.88 10.87
C LEU A 88 -8.32 12.29 12.18
N SER A 89 -7.97 11.07 12.55
CA SER A 89 -8.40 10.44 13.80
C SER A 89 -7.18 10.14 14.68
N VAL A 90 -7.21 10.60 15.93
CA VAL A 90 -6.23 10.23 16.96
C VAL A 90 -6.36 8.77 17.41
N ASP A 91 -7.35 8.04 16.89
CA ASP A 91 -7.58 6.64 17.21
C ASP A 91 -7.01 5.72 16.12
N TRP A 92 -5.99 4.96 16.52
CA TRP A 92 -5.41 3.85 15.77
C TRP A 92 -6.44 2.71 15.66
N HIS A 93 -7.29 2.75 14.65
CA HIS A 93 -8.17 1.63 14.33
C HIS A 93 -7.46 0.69 13.35
N LEU A 94 -6.83 -0.36 13.91
CA LEU A 94 -6.42 -1.52 13.14
C LEU A 94 -7.69 -2.24 12.66
N LEU A 95 -8.20 -1.92 11.46
CA LEU A 95 -9.18 -2.79 10.82
C LEU A 95 -8.41 -3.85 10.05
N ILE A 96 -8.28 -5.03 10.64
CA ILE A 96 -7.82 -6.20 9.93
C ILE A 96 -8.92 -6.56 8.93
N TYR A 97 -8.64 -6.36 7.64
CA TYR A 97 -9.46 -6.96 6.59
C TYR A 97 -8.96 -8.39 6.39
N GLU A 98 -9.70 -9.37 6.92
CA GLU A 98 -9.56 -10.77 6.50
C GLU A 98 -10.55 -10.99 5.35
N ASP A 99 -10.07 -11.50 4.21
CA ASP A 99 -10.93 -12.16 3.21
C ASP A 99 -11.38 -13.53 3.74
#